data_AF-A0AAD7EHN5-F1
#
_entry.id   AF-A0AAD7EHN5-F1
#
_cell.length_a   1.000
_cell.length_b   1.000
_cell.length_c   1.000
_cell.angle_alpha   90.00
_cell.angle_beta   90.00
_cell.angle_gamma   90.00
#
_symmetry.space_group_name_H-M   'P 1'
#
loop_
_entity.id
_entity.type
_entity.pdbx_description
1 polymer ?
#
loop_
_entity_poly.entity_id
_entity_poly.type
_entity_poly.pdbx_seq_one_letter_code
_entity_poly.pdbx_strand_id
1 'polypeptide(L)'
;MRSLICLRHPDWDATIASIRQLGGKAGEDWVQDKIRSKFAFEGWCWEKSYIPESVWKAGQSHSNLVESVHADVNREGVRCTLLGRLKKGQSFDAQKMRTLKMFEDFHIHPSYKSGHLSDNAMKSLKRKNALDHRNLAKEDDKISTHNEKVQKSYDAWQKASKAQQIAAGILRGVNPNTQRDLHQTRLQEFTKAREACERAEGKYKKEVETGVALKDMGSGKIKLWAPLE
;
A
#
# COMPACT_ATOMS: atom_id res chain seq x y z
N MET A 1 26.34 11.17 -18.99
CA MET A 1 25.50 12.38 -19.11
C MET A 1 24.41 12.28 -18.06
N ARG A 2 24.38 13.18 -17.07
CA ARG A 2 23.23 13.27 -16.14
C ARG A 2 22.01 13.60 -17.01
N SER A 3 20.92 12.84 -16.88
CA SER A 3 19.74 13.01 -17.71
C SER A 3 19.28 14.47 -17.65
N LEU A 4 19.17 15.13 -18.80
CA LEU A 4 18.64 16.50 -18.96
C LEU A 4 17.13 16.60 -18.64
N ILE A 5 16.60 15.62 -17.91
CA ILE A 5 15.19 15.44 -17.63
C ILE A 5 14.90 16.15 -16.32
N CYS A 6 14.07 17.20 -16.39
CA CYS A 6 13.64 17.98 -15.24
C CYS A 6 12.13 17.77 -15.00
N LEU A 7 11.71 17.83 -13.74
CA LEU A 7 10.28 17.78 -13.41
C LEU A 7 9.62 19.14 -13.67
N ARG A 8 10.26 20.20 -13.18
CA ARG A 8 9.86 21.59 -13.42
C ARG A 8 11.11 22.37 -13.73
N HIS A 9 11.03 23.26 -14.71
CA HIS A 9 12.14 24.11 -15.07
C HIS A 9 11.92 25.51 -14.49
N PRO A 10 12.86 26.09 -13.73
CA PRO A 10 12.67 27.39 -13.08
C PRO A 10 12.21 28.48 -14.04
N ASP A 11 12.88 28.63 -15.18
CA ASP A 11 12.53 29.61 -16.23
C ASP A 11 12.71 29.00 -17.62
N TRP A 12 11.71 28.24 -18.07
CA TRP A 12 11.76 27.54 -19.36
C TRP A 12 11.89 28.51 -20.55
N ASP A 13 11.03 29.53 -20.59
CA ASP A 13 10.94 30.43 -21.74
C ASP A 13 12.20 31.30 -21.88
N ALA A 14 12.78 31.74 -20.76
CA ALA A 14 14.05 32.47 -20.76
C ALA A 14 15.21 31.59 -21.23
N THR A 15 15.18 30.30 -20.91
CA THR A 15 16.22 29.34 -21.34
C THR A 15 16.14 29.09 -22.85
N ILE A 16 14.93 28.89 -23.39
CA ILE A 16 14.73 28.76 -24.84
C ILE A 16 15.14 30.04 -25.57
N ALA A 17 14.79 31.21 -25.04
CA ALA A 17 15.21 32.50 -25.60
C ALA A 17 16.73 32.65 -25.59
N SER A 18 17.39 32.23 -24.51
CA SER A 18 18.86 32.25 -24.39
C SER A 18 19.52 31.32 -25.41
N ILE A 19 18.96 30.13 -25.66
CA ILE A 19 19.47 29.20 -26.67
C ILE A 19 19.37 29.81 -28.08
N ARG A 20 18.25 30.47 -28.39
CA ARG A 20 18.07 31.17 -29.67
C ARG A 20 19.06 32.32 -29.84
N GLN A 21 19.24 33.13 -28.80
CA GLN A 21 20.12 34.30 -28.84
C GLN A 21 21.60 33.92 -28.89
N LEU A 22 22.05 32.99 -28.04
CA LEU A 22 23.46 32.58 -27.94
C LEU A 22 23.87 31.64 -29.07
N GLY A 23 22.95 30.81 -29.57
CA GLY A 23 23.21 29.85 -30.65
C GLY A 23 23.06 30.43 -32.06
N GLY A 24 22.61 31.68 -32.19
CA GLY A 24 22.35 32.32 -33.48
C GLY A 24 21.40 31.50 -34.36
N LYS A 25 21.68 31.44 -35.68
CA LYS A 25 20.84 30.69 -36.63
C LYS A 25 20.75 29.19 -36.29
N ALA A 26 21.85 28.57 -35.86
CA ALA A 26 21.87 27.15 -35.50
C ALA A 26 21.02 26.88 -34.25
N GLY A 27 21.05 27.80 -33.27
CA GLY A 27 20.19 27.76 -32.09
C GLY A 27 18.71 27.89 -32.44
N GLU A 28 18.36 28.84 -33.31
CA GLU A 28 16.98 29.00 -33.79
C GLU A 28 16.49 27.76 -34.55
N ASP A 29 17.27 27.28 -35.52
CA ASP A 29 16.92 26.10 -36.32
C ASP A 29 16.76 24.85 -35.43
N TRP A 30 17.62 24.70 -34.42
CA TRP A 30 17.51 23.62 -33.45
C TRP A 30 16.24 23.74 -32.59
N VAL A 31 15.92 24.94 -32.08
CA VAL A 31 14.69 25.16 -31.30
C VAL A 31 13.47 24.89 -32.16
N GLN A 32 13.44 25.37 -33.41
CA GLN A 32 12.34 25.11 -34.34
C GLN A 32 12.20 23.62 -34.66
N ASP A 33 13.31 22.89 -34.80
CA ASP A 33 13.28 21.43 -34.96
C ASP A 33 12.61 20.75 -33.74
N LYS A 34 12.93 21.18 -32.52
CA LYS A 34 12.34 20.61 -31.29
C LYS A 34 10.87 20.98 -31.11
N ILE A 35 10.47 22.20 -31.48
CA ILE A 35 9.05 22.61 -31.55
C ILE A 35 8.31 21.76 -32.59
N ARG A 36 8.90 21.57 -33.79
CA ARG A 36 8.30 20.78 -34.88
C ARG A 36 8.16 19.31 -34.52
N SER A 37 9.10 18.78 -33.75
CA SER A 37 9.08 17.43 -33.20
C SER A 37 7.87 17.18 -32.29
N LYS A 38 7.38 18.20 -31.56
CA LYS A 38 6.20 18.15 -30.65
C LYS A 38 6.26 17.09 -29.54
N PHE A 39 7.41 16.47 -29.35
CA PHE A 39 7.63 15.51 -28.26
C PHE A 39 8.94 15.77 -27.51
N ALA A 40 9.90 16.48 -28.11
CA ALA A 40 11.23 16.64 -27.53
C ALA A 40 11.20 17.45 -26.23
N PHE A 41 10.43 18.55 -26.19
CA PHE A 41 10.35 19.41 -25.01
C PHE A 41 9.49 18.79 -23.90
N GLU A 42 8.37 18.18 -24.29
CA GLU A 42 7.51 17.39 -23.42
C GLU A 42 8.26 16.15 -22.88
N GLY A 43 9.26 15.67 -23.61
CA GLY A 43 10.21 14.60 -23.27
C GLY A 43 11.25 14.99 -22.21
N TRP A 44 11.66 16.27 -22.19
CA TRP A 44 12.72 16.77 -21.30
C TRP A 44 12.17 17.43 -20.03
N CYS A 45 10.96 17.99 -20.09
CA CYS A 45 10.34 18.66 -18.95
C CYS A 45 8.93 18.12 -18.71
N TRP A 46 8.69 17.51 -17.54
CA TRP A 46 7.38 17.00 -17.18
C TRP A 46 6.31 18.08 -17.18
N GLU A 47 6.63 19.30 -16.74
CA GLU A 47 5.70 20.43 -16.72
C GLU A 47 5.11 20.79 -18.09
N LYS A 48 5.81 20.45 -19.18
CA LYS A 48 5.32 20.62 -20.56
C LYS A 48 4.59 19.38 -21.08
N SER A 49 4.67 18.26 -20.37
CA SER A 49 4.05 16.99 -20.72
C SER A 49 2.60 16.88 -20.21
N TYR A 50 1.78 16.11 -20.92
CA TYR A 50 0.43 15.73 -20.47
C TYR A 50 0.41 14.41 -19.68
N ILE A 51 1.57 13.81 -19.42
CA ILE A 51 1.70 12.54 -18.74
C ILE A 51 1.62 12.75 -17.21
N PRO A 52 0.84 11.95 -16.46
CA PRO A 52 0.79 12.07 -14.99
C PRO A 52 2.17 11.89 -14.33
N GLU A 53 2.46 12.69 -13.31
CA GLU A 53 3.78 12.72 -12.63
C GLU A 53 4.20 11.34 -12.09
N SER A 54 3.25 10.57 -11.55
CA SER A 54 3.50 9.22 -11.03
C SER A 54 3.97 8.25 -12.12
N VAL A 55 3.46 8.41 -13.34
CA VAL A 55 3.84 7.60 -14.50
C VAL A 55 5.18 8.09 -15.07
N TRP A 56 5.38 9.42 -15.11
CA TRP A 56 6.63 10.03 -15.54
C TRP A 56 7.83 9.60 -14.69
N LYS A 57 7.63 9.49 -13.37
CA LYS A 57 8.66 9.04 -12.41
C LYS A 57 8.88 7.52 -12.39
N ALA A 58 8.00 6.72 -12.98
CA ALA A 58 8.08 5.27 -12.93
C ALA A 58 9.18 4.68 -13.84
N GLY A 59 9.72 5.46 -14.77
CA GLY A 59 10.80 5.05 -15.67
C GLY A 59 12.19 5.20 -15.03
N GLN A 60 13.04 4.18 -15.16
CA GLN A 60 14.46 4.32 -14.82
C GLN A 60 15.13 5.29 -15.81
N SER A 61 15.79 6.32 -15.30
CA SER A 61 16.34 7.47 -16.05
C SER A 61 17.41 7.10 -17.09
N HIS A 62 17.91 5.86 -17.07
CA HIS A 62 19.05 5.39 -17.84
C HIS A 62 18.68 4.60 -19.10
N SER A 63 17.40 4.31 -19.34
CA SER A 63 17.00 3.47 -20.47
C SER A 63 16.39 4.31 -21.60
N ASN A 64 16.92 4.16 -22.82
CA ASN A 64 16.32 4.68 -24.06
C ASN A 64 14.85 4.24 -24.24
N LEU A 65 14.41 3.22 -23.49
CA LEU A 65 13.03 2.73 -23.44
C LEU A 65 12.05 3.81 -22.92
N VAL A 66 12.49 4.68 -22.01
CA VAL A 66 11.66 5.75 -21.45
C VAL A 66 11.41 6.81 -22.53
N GLU A 67 12.44 7.17 -23.30
CA GLU A 67 12.31 8.09 -24.43
C GLU A 67 11.38 7.54 -25.52
N SER A 68 11.49 6.25 -25.86
CA SER A 68 10.58 5.61 -26.84
C SER A 68 9.14 5.53 -26.32
N VAL A 69 8.93 5.17 -25.05
CA VAL A 69 7.57 5.11 -24.47
C VAL A 69 6.95 6.51 -24.37
N HIS A 70 7.73 7.55 -24.04
CA HIS A 70 7.23 8.92 -24.08
C HIS A 70 6.92 9.38 -25.49
N ALA A 71 7.76 9.03 -26.48
CA ALA A 71 7.49 9.31 -27.89
C ALA A 71 6.20 8.61 -28.36
N ASP A 72 5.99 7.35 -27.98
CA ASP A 72 4.80 6.58 -28.34
C ASP A 72 3.54 7.15 -27.67
N VAL A 73 3.57 7.43 -26.37
CA VAL A 73 2.41 8.01 -25.65
C VAL A 73 2.03 9.38 -26.21
N ASN A 74 3.02 10.24 -26.48
CA ASN A 74 2.78 11.58 -27.04
C ASN A 74 2.36 11.54 -28.52
N ARG A 75 2.79 10.55 -29.30
CA ARG A 75 2.36 10.37 -30.70
C ARG A 75 1.01 9.68 -30.84
N GLU A 76 0.71 8.68 -30.02
CA GLU A 76 -0.52 7.90 -30.10
C GLU A 76 -1.72 8.65 -29.52
N GLY A 77 -1.52 9.47 -28.48
CA GLY A 77 -2.60 10.10 -27.72
C GLY A 77 -3.18 11.39 -28.33
N VAL A 78 -2.35 12.23 -28.96
CA VAL A 78 -2.69 13.65 -29.10
C VAL A 78 -3.44 13.97 -30.40
N ARG A 79 -3.33 13.16 -31.47
CA ARG A 79 -4.00 13.43 -32.77
C ARG A 79 -4.40 12.19 -33.57
N CYS A 80 -4.75 11.07 -32.94
CA CYS A 80 -5.50 10.06 -33.69
C CYS A 80 -6.86 10.68 -34.04
N THR A 81 -7.06 11.05 -35.30
CA THR A 81 -8.39 11.41 -35.82
C THR A 81 -9.35 10.29 -35.47
N LEU A 82 -10.65 10.57 -35.34
CA LEU A 82 -11.65 9.53 -35.08
C LEU A 82 -11.52 8.37 -36.10
N LEU A 83 -11.18 8.73 -37.35
CA LEU A 83 -10.84 7.78 -38.41
C LEU A 83 -9.58 6.95 -38.12
N GLY A 84 -8.50 7.56 -37.60
CA GLY A 84 -7.30 6.84 -37.19
C GLY A 84 -7.56 5.84 -36.06
N ARG A 85 -8.39 6.21 -35.07
CA ARG A 85 -8.84 5.27 -34.03
C ARG A 85 -9.70 4.15 -34.62
N LEU A 86 -10.63 4.48 -35.50
CA LEU A 86 -11.48 3.49 -36.17
C LEU A 86 -10.66 2.51 -37.02
N LYS A 87 -9.69 3.01 -37.79
CA LYS A 87 -8.78 2.19 -38.62
C LYS A 87 -7.86 1.31 -37.78
N LYS A 88 -7.37 1.80 -36.64
CA LYS A 88 -6.59 1.01 -35.67
C LYS A 88 -7.47 -0.08 -35.05
N GLY A 89 -8.70 0.24 -34.66
CA GLY A 89 -9.70 -0.73 -34.18
C GLY A 89 -9.99 -1.81 -35.23
N GLN A 90 -10.27 -1.41 -36.48
CA GLN A 90 -10.48 -2.33 -37.60
C GLN A 90 -9.27 -3.24 -37.85
N SER A 91 -8.05 -2.68 -37.76
CA SER A 91 -6.82 -3.46 -37.95
C SER A 91 -6.59 -4.45 -36.81
N PHE A 92 -6.87 -4.05 -35.56
CA PHE A 92 -6.83 -4.92 -34.38
C PHE A 92 -7.85 -6.05 -34.49
N ASP A 93 -9.09 -5.74 -34.84
CA ASP A 93 -10.16 -6.73 -35.01
C ASP A 93 -9.84 -7.69 -36.17
N ALA A 94 -9.33 -7.18 -37.30
CA ALA A 94 -8.90 -8.02 -38.41
C ALA A 94 -7.77 -8.98 -38.01
N GLN A 95 -6.80 -8.51 -37.23
CA GLN A 95 -5.72 -9.34 -36.71
C GLN A 95 -6.24 -10.40 -35.73
N LYS A 96 -7.20 -10.04 -34.86
CA LYS A 96 -7.87 -10.96 -33.94
C LYS A 96 -8.65 -12.04 -34.69
N MET A 97 -9.42 -11.67 -35.71
CA MET A 97 -10.18 -12.61 -36.54
C MET A 97 -9.27 -13.57 -37.30
N ARG A 98 -8.15 -13.10 -37.87
CA ARG A 98 -7.14 -13.97 -38.50
C ARG A 98 -6.53 -14.94 -37.50
N THR A 99 -6.26 -14.48 -36.28
CA THR A 99 -5.72 -15.31 -35.20
C THR A 99 -6.71 -16.40 -34.79
N LEU A 100 -8.00 -16.06 -34.64
CA LEU A 100 -9.06 -17.01 -34.32
C LEU A 100 -9.26 -18.03 -35.46
N LYS A 101 -9.21 -17.58 -36.71
CA LYS A 101 -9.30 -18.49 -37.87
C LYS A 101 -8.12 -19.46 -37.91
N MET A 102 -6.89 -18.99 -37.69
CA MET A 102 -5.73 -19.89 -37.59
C MET A 102 -5.85 -20.87 -36.42
N PHE A 103 -6.48 -20.44 -35.32
CA PHE A 103 -6.78 -21.35 -34.22
C PHE A 103 -7.80 -22.43 -34.63
N GLU A 104 -8.87 -22.08 -35.32
CA GLU A 104 -9.88 -23.04 -35.79
C GLU A 104 -9.31 -24.02 -36.83
N ASP A 105 -8.58 -23.49 -37.83
CA ASP A 105 -8.05 -24.27 -38.94
C ASP A 105 -6.93 -25.23 -38.51
N PHE A 106 -6.05 -24.80 -37.60
CA PHE A 106 -4.83 -25.55 -37.27
C PHE A 106 -4.76 -26.02 -35.81
N HIS A 107 -5.73 -25.65 -34.96
CA HIS A 107 -5.71 -25.90 -33.50
C HIS A 107 -4.43 -25.38 -32.81
N ILE A 108 -3.71 -24.46 -33.45
CA ILE A 108 -2.51 -23.84 -32.91
C ILE A 108 -2.97 -22.67 -32.03
N HIS A 109 -2.98 -22.89 -30.72
CA HIS A 109 -3.18 -21.80 -29.78
C HIS A 109 -2.07 -20.77 -29.96
N PRO A 110 -2.39 -19.47 -30.05
CA PRO A 110 -1.37 -18.45 -29.93
C PRO A 110 -0.79 -18.57 -28.52
N SER A 111 0.36 -19.23 -28.41
CA SER A 111 1.16 -19.29 -27.19
C SER A 111 1.71 -17.89 -26.95
N TYR A 112 0.89 -17.00 -26.41
CA TYR A 112 1.33 -15.73 -25.82
C TYR A 112 2.03 -16.00 -24.48
N LYS A 113 3.10 -16.79 -24.52
CA LYS A 113 4.24 -16.56 -23.63
C LYS A 113 5.27 -15.91 -24.53
N SER A 114 5.14 -14.61 -24.76
CA SER A 114 6.05 -13.82 -25.59
C SER A 114 7.52 -13.97 -25.15
N GLY A 115 7.77 -14.52 -23.95
CA GLY A 115 9.08 -14.56 -23.31
C GLY A 115 9.62 -13.16 -23.00
N HIS A 116 8.85 -12.12 -23.35
CA HIS A 116 9.29 -10.75 -23.32
C HIS A 116 9.56 -10.35 -21.87
N LEU A 117 10.62 -9.58 -21.67
CA LEU A 117 11.11 -9.22 -20.35
C LEU A 117 10.01 -8.54 -19.51
N SER A 118 9.12 -7.76 -20.15
CA SER A 118 7.97 -7.11 -19.51
C SER A 118 6.96 -8.09 -18.92
N ASP A 119 6.67 -9.19 -19.61
CA ASP A 119 5.70 -10.20 -19.16
C ASP A 119 6.26 -10.98 -17.98
N ASN A 120 7.56 -11.26 -18.00
CA ASN A 120 8.27 -11.90 -16.90
C ASN A 120 8.35 -10.97 -15.68
N ALA A 121 8.65 -9.69 -15.89
CA ALA A 121 8.65 -8.67 -14.83
C ALA A 121 7.27 -8.52 -14.20
N MET A 122 6.21 -8.42 -15.02
CA MET A 122 4.83 -8.31 -14.52
C MET A 122 4.39 -9.56 -13.76
N LYS A 123 4.74 -10.76 -14.23
CA LYS A 123 4.50 -12.03 -13.50
C LYS A 123 5.27 -12.09 -12.19
N SER A 124 6.50 -11.59 -12.16
CA SER A 124 7.30 -11.52 -10.93
C SER A 124 6.65 -10.58 -9.92
N LEU A 125 6.23 -9.39 -10.35
CA LEU A 125 5.53 -8.40 -9.52
C LEU A 125 4.21 -8.97 -8.98
N LYS A 126 3.40 -9.62 -9.82
CA LYS A 126 2.16 -10.30 -9.40
C LYS A 126 2.42 -11.37 -8.35
N ARG A 127 3.47 -12.19 -8.53
CA ARG A 127 3.85 -13.23 -7.56
C ARG A 127 4.31 -12.63 -6.24
N LYS A 128 5.12 -11.56 -6.29
CA LYS A 128 5.58 -10.84 -5.10
C LYS A 128 4.40 -10.25 -4.34
N ASN A 129 3.50 -9.54 -5.03
CA ASN A 129 2.31 -8.97 -4.41
C ASN A 129 1.40 -10.04 -3.79
N ALA A 130 1.21 -11.17 -4.47
CA ALA A 130 0.44 -12.29 -3.92
C ALA A 130 1.08 -12.90 -2.66
N LEU A 131 2.42 -12.97 -2.61
CA LEU A 131 3.15 -13.41 -1.44
C LEU A 131 3.02 -12.41 -0.29
N ASP A 132 3.18 -11.12 -0.58
CA ASP A 132 3.06 -10.05 0.41
C ASP A 132 1.65 -10.05 1.03
N HIS A 133 0.59 -10.15 0.22
CA HIS A 133 -0.78 -10.29 0.71
C HIS A 133 -1.00 -11.53 1.60
N ARG A 134 -0.38 -12.67 1.26
CA ARG A 134 -0.46 -13.87 2.11
C ARG A 134 0.27 -13.69 3.44
N ASN A 135 1.40 -12.99 3.44
CA ASN A 135 2.14 -12.71 4.66
C ASN A 135 1.33 -11.76 5.56
N LEU A 136 0.77 -10.69 5.01
CA LEU A 136 -0.10 -9.77 5.73
C LEU A 136 -1.33 -10.49 6.32
N ALA A 137 -1.94 -11.42 5.57
CA ALA A 137 -3.06 -12.22 6.09
C ALA A 137 -2.65 -13.11 7.28
N LYS A 138 -1.46 -13.73 7.24
CA LYS A 138 -0.94 -14.50 8.38
C LYS A 138 -0.66 -13.64 9.60
N GLU A 139 -0.24 -12.40 9.39
CA GLU A 139 -0.03 -11.44 10.47
C GLU A 139 -1.36 -10.99 11.08
N ASP A 140 -2.36 -10.73 10.24
CA ASP A 140 -3.73 -10.46 10.68
C ASP A 140 -4.29 -11.62 11.54
N ASP A 141 -4.08 -12.88 11.14
CA ASP A 141 -4.49 -14.05 11.94
C ASP A 141 -3.81 -14.10 13.32
N LYS A 142 -2.54 -13.69 13.41
CA LYS A 142 -1.83 -13.57 14.70
C LYS A 142 -2.45 -12.48 15.57
N ILE A 143 -2.81 -11.33 15.00
CA ILE A 143 -3.49 -10.25 15.73
C ILE A 143 -4.85 -10.72 16.22
N SER A 144 -5.61 -11.42 15.39
CA SER A 144 -6.92 -11.97 15.77
C SER A 144 -6.82 -12.94 16.96
N THR A 145 -5.91 -13.92 16.87
CA THR A 145 -5.70 -14.89 17.96
C THR A 145 -5.16 -14.24 19.24
N HIS A 146 -4.36 -13.18 19.12
CA HIS A 146 -3.91 -12.39 20.27
C HIS A 146 -5.06 -11.61 20.89
N ASN A 147 -5.90 -10.94 20.10
CA ASN A 147 -7.07 -10.20 20.58
C ASN A 147 -8.01 -11.10 21.39
N GLU A 148 -8.25 -12.35 20.96
CA GLU A 148 -9.03 -13.31 21.75
C GLU A 148 -8.42 -13.60 23.13
N LYS A 149 -7.08 -13.67 23.23
CA LYS A 149 -6.39 -13.88 24.51
C LYS A 149 -6.51 -12.67 25.41
N VAL A 150 -6.30 -11.47 24.86
CA VAL A 150 -6.42 -10.22 25.62
C VAL A 150 -7.86 -10.08 26.14
N GLN A 151 -8.87 -10.31 25.31
CA GLN A 151 -10.27 -10.28 25.71
C GLN A 151 -10.57 -11.28 26.84
N LYS A 152 -10.14 -12.55 26.72
CA LYS A 152 -10.30 -13.54 27.79
C LYS A 152 -9.63 -13.12 29.10
N SER A 153 -8.44 -12.51 29.03
CA SER A 153 -7.73 -12.03 30.21
C SER A 153 -8.42 -10.83 30.86
N TYR A 154 -8.99 -9.93 30.06
CA TYR A 154 -9.77 -8.80 30.53
C TYR A 154 -11.08 -9.24 31.21
N ASP A 155 -11.82 -10.18 30.62
CA ASP A 155 -13.04 -10.72 31.21
C ASP A 155 -12.76 -11.40 32.57
N ALA A 156 -11.63 -12.12 32.66
CA ALA A 156 -11.18 -12.72 33.90
C ALA A 156 -10.83 -11.67 34.97
N TRP A 157 -10.14 -10.60 34.58
CA TRP A 157 -9.84 -9.47 35.46
C TRP A 157 -11.09 -8.74 35.93
N GLN A 158 -12.04 -8.44 35.03
CA GLN A 158 -13.33 -7.84 35.41
C GLN A 158 -14.10 -8.71 36.40
N LYS A 159 -14.13 -10.04 36.18
CA LYS A 159 -14.80 -10.97 37.10
C LYS A 159 -14.12 -10.98 38.49
N ALA A 160 -12.79 -10.99 38.53
CA ALA A 160 -12.04 -10.95 39.78
C ALA A 160 -12.21 -9.62 40.52
N SER A 161 -12.21 -8.50 39.79
CA SER A 161 -12.46 -7.16 40.32
C SER A 161 -13.85 -7.04 40.94
N LYS A 162 -14.90 -7.53 40.26
CA LYS A 162 -16.26 -7.61 40.83
C LYS A 162 -16.31 -8.47 42.10
N ALA A 163 -15.65 -9.62 42.11
CA ALA A 163 -15.59 -10.49 43.29
C ALA A 163 -14.88 -9.80 44.48
N GLN A 164 -13.78 -9.07 44.23
CA GLN A 164 -13.10 -8.28 45.24
C GLN A 164 -14.00 -7.17 45.80
N GLN A 165 -14.76 -6.47 44.95
CA GLN A 165 -15.72 -5.43 45.39
C GLN A 165 -16.82 -6.02 46.28
N ILE A 166 -17.37 -7.18 45.92
CA ILE A 166 -18.38 -7.88 46.72
C ILE A 166 -17.78 -8.28 48.08
N ALA A 167 -16.59 -8.91 48.09
CA ALA A 167 -15.91 -9.29 49.33
C ALA A 167 -15.59 -8.08 50.22
N ALA A 168 -15.20 -6.96 49.62
CA ALA A 168 -14.97 -5.70 50.34
C ALA A 168 -16.26 -5.14 50.96
N GLY A 169 -17.38 -5.21 50.22
CA GLY A 169 -18.69 -4.78 50.71
C GLY A 169 -19.17 -5.62 51.90
N ILE A 170 -19.00 -6.94 51.81
CA ILE A 170 -19.32 -7.87 52.91
C ILE A 170 -18.45 -7.59 54.13
N LEU A 171 -17.13 -7.39 53.96
CA LEU A 171 -16.22 -7.10 55.06
C LEU A 171 -16.58 -5.79 55.78
N ARG A 172 -16.95 -4.73 55.04
CA ARG A 172 -17.41 -3.45 55.63
C ARG A 172 -18.70 -3.59 56.44
N GLY A 173 -19.54 -4.58 56.11
CA GLY A 173 -20.79 -4.85 56.82
C GLY A 173 -20.61 -5.60 58.14
N VAL A 174 -19.42 -6.16 58.42
CA VAL A 174 -19.16 -6.94 59.64
C VAL A 174 -18.43 -6.07 60.67
N ASN A 175 -18.99 -5.93 61.87
CA ASN A 175 -18.38 -5.18 62.95
C ASN A 175 -17.29 -6.02 63.66
N PRO A 176 -16.02 -5.60 63.65
CA PRO A 176 -14.91 -6.35 64.26
C PRO A 176 -15.02 -6.52 65.78
N ASN A 177 -15.75 -5.62 66.46
CA ASN A 177 -15.88 -5.65 67.92
C ASN A 177 -16.96 -6.62 68.41
N THR A 178 -17.97 -6.91 67.58
CA THR A 178 -19.11 -7.75 67.96
C THR A 178 -19.02 -9.16 67.38
N GLN A 179 -18.35 -9.34 66.24
CA GLN A 179 -18.31 -10.61 65.49
C GLN A 179 -16.89 -10.93 65.02
N ARG A 180 -15.99 -11.12 65.99
CA ARG A 180 -14.53 -11.22 65.75
C ARG A 180 -14.14 -12.38 64.82
N ASP A 181 -14.72 -13.57 65.03
CA ASP A 181 -14.42 -14.77 64.24
C ASP A 181 -14.94 -14.66 62.80
N LEU A 182 -16.14 -14.08 62.65
CA LEU A 182 -16.73 -13.81 61.33
C LEU A 182 -15.91 -12.77 60.57
N HIS A 183 -15.48 -11.70 61.25
CA HIS A 183 -14.63 -10.66 60.67
C HIS A 183 -13.28 -11.24 60.20
N GLN A 184 -12.63 -12.09 60.99
CA GLN A 184 -11.40 -12.77 60.57
C GLN A 184 -11.61 -13.64 59.33
N THR A 185 -12.71 -14.39 59.28
CA THR A 185 -13.04 -15.24 58.11
C THR A 185 -13.26 -14.39 56.86
N ARG A 186 -14.05 -13.31 56.96
CA ARG A 186 -14.30 -12.39 55.84
C ARG A 186 -13.05 -11.63 55.40
N LEU A 187 -12.15 -11.31 56.33
CA LEU A 187 -10.87 -10.69 56.01
C LEU A 187 -10.00 -11.65 55.18
N GLN A 188 -9.95 -12.94 55.51
CA GLN A 188 -9.25 -13.95 54.72
C GLN A 188 -9.88 -14.16 53.33
N GLU A 189 -11.20 -14.10 53.22
CA GLU A 189 -11.88 -14.16 51.91
C GLU A 189 -11.55 -12.93 51.06
N PHE A 190 -11.53 -11.74 51.67
CA PHE A 190 -11.15 -10.50 50.99
C PHE A 190 -9.70 -10.51 50.52
N THR A 191 -8.75 -10.98 51.34
CA THR A 191 -7.33 -11.07 50.93
C THR A 191 -7.17 -12.04 49.77
N LYS A 192 -7.81 -13.22 49.82
CA LYS A 192 -7.81 -14.18 48.69
C LYS A 192 -8.41 -13.58 47.42
N ALA A 193 -9.52 -12.86 47.52
CA ALA A 193 -10.15 -12.20 46.38
C ALA A 193 -9.27 -11.09 45.80
N ARG A 194 -8.58 -10.33 46.66
CA ARG A 194 -7.62 -9.30 46.25
C ARG A 194 -6.41 -9.91 45.52
N GLU A 195 -5.79 -10.95 46.07
CA GLU A 195 -4.68 -11.66 45.41
C GLU A 195 -5.09 -12.27 44.06
N ALA A 196 -6.34 -12.77 43.95
CA ALA A 196 -6.88 -13.25 42.69
C ALA A 196 -7.05 -12.12 41.66
N CYS A 197 -7.50 -10.94 42.10
CA CYS A 197 -7.62 -9.74 41.26
C CYS A 197 -6.25 -9.25 40.77
N GLU A 198 -5.27 -9.10 41.67
CA GLU A 198 -3.90 -8.67 41.34
C GLU A 198 -3.23 -9.63 40.35
N ARG A 199 -3.42 -10.96 40.51
CA ARG A 199 -2.93 -11.96 39.54
C ARG A 199 -3.59 -11.84 38.18
N ALA A 200 -4.91 -11.61 38.14
CA ALA A 200 -5.65 -11.46 36.89
C ALA A 200 -5.27 -10.16 36.16
N GLU A 201 -5.07 -9.07 36.90
CA GLU A 201 -4.59 -7.79 36.38
C GLU A 201 -3.18 -7.90 35.81
N GLY A 202 -2.26 -8.55 36.55
CA GLY A 202 -0.89 -8.79 36.06
C GLY A 202 -0.86 -9.62 34.79
N LYS A 203 -1.75 -10.61 34.66
CA LYS A 203 -1.89 -11.41 33.43
C LYS A 203 -2.41 -10.56 32.28
N TYR A 204 -3.44 -9.74 32.51
CA TYR A 204 -3.97 -8.82 31.49
C TYR A 204 -2.91 -7.83 31.00
N LYS A 205 -2.20 -7.15 31.92
CA LYS A 205 -1.13 -6.21 31.57
C LYS A 205 -0.04 -6.85 30.71
N LYS A 206 0.40 -8.06 31.06
CA LYS A 206 1.41 -8.79 30.30
C LYS A 206 0.95 -9.12 28.87
N GLU A 207 -0.32 -9.50 28.70
CA GLU A 207 -0.89 -9.73 27.37
C GLU A 207 -0.97 -8.42 26.57
N VAL A 208 -1.37 -7.31 27.20
CA VAL A 208 -1.38 -5.98 26.54
C VAL A 208 0.02 -5.54 26.12
N GLU A 209 1.03 -5.71 26.97
CA GLU A 209 2.44 -5.42 26.63
C GLU A 209 2.93 -6.26 25.45
N THR A 210 2.53 -7.54 25.41
CA THR A 210 2.83 -8.43 24.29
C THR A 210 2.17 -7.94 22.99
N GLY A 211 0.98 -7.36 23.09
CA GLY A 211 0.24 -6.77 21.97
C GLY A 211 0.91 -5.55 21.36
N VAL A 212 1.71 -4.80 22.12
CA VAL A 212 2.45 -3.63 21.59
C VAL A 212 3.41 -4.03 20.47
N ALA A 213 4.04 -5.21 20.56
CA ALA A 213 4.92 -5.72 19.53
C ALA A 213 4.21 -6.05 18.20
N LEU A 214 2.87 -6.19 18.23
CA LEU A 214 2.05 -6.52 17.06
C LEU A 214 1.45 -5.28 16.38
N LYS A 215 1.71 -4.07 16.90
CA LYS A 215 1.03 -2.83 16.48
C LYS A 215 1.30 -2.40 15.04
N ASP A 216 2.48 -2.71 14.52
CA ASP A 216 2.90 -2.31 13.17
C ASP A 216 2.88 -3.50 12.18
N MET A 217 2.20 -4.58 12.53
CA MET A 217 2.08 -5.79 11.70
C MET A 217 0.72 -5.85 10.98
N GLY A 218 0.68 -6.63 9.90
CA GLY A 218 -0.56 -6.97 9.20
C GLY A 218 -1.04 -5.92 8.21
N SER A 219 -2.22 -6.17 7.64
CA SER A 219 -2.81 -5.35 6.58
C SER A 219 -3.50 -4.08 7.09
N GLY A 220 -3.61 -3.92 8.42
CA GLY A 220 -4.36 -2.85 9.07
C GLY A 220 -5.87 -3.06 9.10
N LYS A 221 -6.38 -4.18 8.56
CA LYS A 221 -7.82 -4.53 8.62
C LYS A 221 -8.24 -4.97 10.02
N ILE A 222 -7.38 -5.68 10.72
CA ILE A 222 -7.63 -6.15 12.09
C ILE A 222 -6.89 -5.19 13.03
N LYS A 223 -7.66 -4.45 13.83
CA LYS A 223 -7.11 -3.56 14.85
C LYS A 223 -6.77 -4.37 16.10
N LEU A 224 -5.71 -3.97 16.79
CA LEU A 224 -5.42 -4.47 18.13
C LEU A 224 -6.56 -4.12 19.08
N TRP A 225 -6.95 -5.08 19.89
CA TRP A 225 -7.95 -4.90 20.91
C TRP A 225 -7.33 -4.14 22.09
N ALA A 226 -7.85 -2.93 22.34
CA ALA A 226 -7.63 -2.17 23.55
C ALA A 226 -9.02 -1.84 24.12
N PRO A 227 -9.35 -2.25 25.35
CA PRO A 227 -10.58 -1.81 25.98
C PRO A 227 -10.43 -0.30 26.24
N LEU A 228 -11.45 0.46 25.83
CA LEU A 228 -11.53 1.90 26.08
C LEU A 228 -11.37 2.16 27.58
N GLU A 229 -10.38 2.99 27.94
CA GLU A 229 -10.26 3.61 29.26
C GLU A 229 -11.52 4.43 29.61
#